data_AF-A0AAE4KKX4-F1
#
_entry.id   AF-A0AAE4KKX4-F1
#
_cell.length_a   1.000
_cell.length_b   1.000
_cell.length_c   1.000
_cell.angle_alpha   90.00
_cell.angle_beta   90.00
_cell.angle_gamma   90.00
#
_symmetry.space_group_name_H-M   'P 1'
#
loop_
_entity.id
_entity.type
_entity.pdbx_description
1 polymer ?
#
loop_
_entity_poly.entity_id
_entity_poly.type
_entity_poly.pdbx_seq_one_letter_code
_entity_poly.pdbx_strand_id
1 'polypeptide(L)'
;MFDIGFLELLLLGVVGLLVLGPERLPKAARTLGLWIGKIKRTVSGMQREISAQLEAEELRQKLDEQQKKLDDSVSRVKHGVEGLAKPEGGTHDAEKPPRQGPAASPEQRLDDALARAREGAADADAAPQPSSVDKDAPQR
;
A
#
# COMPACT_ATOMS: atom_id res chain seq x y z
N MET A 1 1.98 33.53 13.05
CA MET A 1 2.97 33.91 14.07
C MET A 1 2.66 33.15 15.33
N PHE A 2 3.13 31.90 15.41
CA PHE A 2 3.05 31.05 16.59
C PHE A 2 4.44 30.49 16.81
N ASP A 3 5.37 31.38 17.12
CA ASP A 3 6.72 31.06 17.53
C ASP A 3 6.69 30.59 18.98
N ILE A 4 6.04 29.44 19.23
CA ILE A 4 6.07 28.80 20.54
C ILE A 4 7.34 27.98 20.59
N GLY A 5 8.42 28.62 21.05
CA GLY A 5 9.69 27.97 21.32
C GLY A 5 9.68 27.24 22.66
N PHE A 6 10.77 26.53 22.93
CA PHE A 6 10.99 25.88 24.22
C PHE A 6 11.00 26.89 25.38
N LEU A 7 11.55 28.08 25.16
CA LEU A 7 11.60 29.15 26.16
C LEU A 7 10.22 29.71 26.50
N GLU A 8 9.34 29.93 25.52
CA GLU A 8 7.96 30.34 25.78
C GLU A 8 7.20 29.28 26.60
N LEU A 9 7.36 28.00 26.26
CA LEU A 9 6.77 26.89 27.01
C LEU A 9 7.26 26.84 28.46
N LEU A 10 8.56 27.04 28.68
CA LEU A 10 9.15 27.11 30.02
C LEU A 10 8.56 28.29 30.81
N LEU A 11 8.49 29.48 30.21
CA LEU A 11 7.93 30.68 30.84
C LEU A 11 6.46 30.46 31.21
N LEU A 12 5.66 29.89 30.31
CA LEU A 12 4.26 29.56 30.57
C LEU A 12 4.13 28.52 31.70
N GLY A 13 5.05 27.55 31.74
CA GLY A 13 5.15 26.57 32.82
C GLY A 13 5.41 27.24 34.17
N VAL A 14 6.38 28.15 34.25
CA VAL A 14 6.71 28.92 35.47
C VAL A 14 5.52 29.78 35.91
N VAL A 15 4.88 30.50 34.99
CA VAL A 15 3.68 31.29 35.30
C VAL A 15 2.54 30.40 35.78
N GLY A 16 2.31 29.26 35.12
CA GLY A 16 1.32 28.27 35.54
C GLY A 16 1.61 27.70 36.93
N LEU A 17 2.88 27.45 37.25
CA LEU A 17 3.34 26.99 38.57
C LEU A 17 3.06 28.05 39.64
N LEU A 18 3.22 29.33 39.32
CA LEU A 18 2.99 30.44 40.25
C LEU A 18 1.50 30.69 40.51
N VAL A 19 0.68 30.68 39.44
CA VAL A 19 -0.75 30.98 39.50
C VAL A 19 -1.55 29.82 40.09
N LEU A 20 -1.31 28.60 39.59
CA LEU A 20 -2.08 27.42 39.98
C LEU A 20 -1.41 26.66 41.13
N GLY A 21 -0.09 26.78 41.26
CA GLY A 21 0.71 26.05 42.24
C GLY A 21 1.34 24.77 41.66
N PRO A 22 2.53 24.36 42.16
CA PRO A 22 3.27 23.20 41.68
C PRO A 22 2.53 21.87 41.84
N GLU A 23 1.65 21.74 42.83
CA GLU A 23 0.89 20.52 43.07
C GLU A 23 -0.33 20.38 42.15
N ARG A 24 -0.83 21.49 41.62
CA ARG A 24 -2.14 21.56 40.93
C ARG A 24 -1.99 21.51 39.41
N LEU A 25 -0.93 22.10 38.87
CA LEU A 25 -0.57 22.05 37.44
C LEU A 25 -0.48 20.61 36.90
N PRO A 26 0.25 19.65 37.52
CA PRO A 26 0.31 18.28 37.01
C PRO A 26 -1.07 17.59 37.02
N LYS A 27 -1.92 17.92 37.99
CA LYS A 27 -3.30 17.40 38.05
C LYS A 27 -4.17 17.97 36.93
N ALA A 28 -4.05 19.26 36.64
CA ALA A 28 -4.74 19.93 35.54
C ALA A 28 -4.31 19.39 34.18
N ALA A 29 -2.99 19.27 33.94
CA ALA A 29 -2.43 18.70 32.72
C ALA A 29 -2.90 17.26 32.48
N ARG A 30 -2.95 16.42 33.52
CA ARG A 30 -3.53 15.07 33.43
C ARG A 30 -5.00 15.10 33.03
N THR A 31 -5.79 16.00 33.63
CA THR A 31 -7.22 16.11 33.33
C THR A 31 -7.45 16.55 31.88
N LEU A 32 -6.78 17.63 31.46
CA LEU A 32 -6.80 18.11 30.07
C LEU A 32 -6.33 17.03 29.09
N GLY A 33 -5.25 16.34 29.41
CA GLY A 33 -4.73 15.24 28.60
C GLY A 33 -5.72 14.09 28.44
N LEU A 34 -6.43 13.71 29.51
CA LEU A 34 -7.50 12.71 29.44
C LEU A 34 -8.65 13.18 28.54
N TRP A 35 -9.04 14.47 28.63
CA TRP A 35 -10.13 15.01 27.82
C TRP A 35 -9.76 15.06 26.33
N ILE A 36 -8.57 15.57 26.01
CA ILE A 36 -8.01 15.58 24.66
C ILE A 36 -7.88 14.16 24.13
N GLY A 37 -7.42 13.21 24.96
CA GLY A 37 -7.31 11.80 24.60
C GLY A 37 -8.66 11.16 24.25
N LYS A 38 -9.71 11.47 25.02
CA LYS A 38 -11.08 10.99 24.75
C LYS A 38 -11.60 11.56 23.44
N ILE A 39 -11.44 12.86 23.20
CA ILE A 39 -11.85 13.49 21.94
C ILE A 39 -11.11 12.87 20.77
N LYS A 40 -9.78 12.73 20.87
CA LYS A 40 -8.97 12.08 19.82
C LYS A 40 -9.46 10.66 19.54
N ARG A 41 -9.77 9.87 20.57
CA ARG A 41 -10.30 8.50 20.43
C ARG A 41 -11.64 8.47 19.69
N THR A 42 -12.54 9.38 20.02
CA THR A 42 -13.85 9.51 19.35
C THR A 42 -13.68 9.91 17.89
N VAL A 43 -12.83 10.91 17.60
CA VAL A 43 -12.54 11.34 16.23
C VAL A 43 -11.88 10.23 15.40
N SER A 44 -10.93 9.50 15.98
CA SER A 44 -10.32 8.34 15.31
C SER A 44 -11.31 7.18 15.07
N GLY A 45 -12.30 7.01 15.94
CA GLY A 45 -13.39 6.05 15.74
C GLY A 45 -14.30 6.46 14.58
N MET A 46 -14.71 7.72 14.54
CA MET A 46 -15.50 8.29 13.44
C MET A 46 -14.74 8.23 12.11
N GLN A 47 -13.45 8.58 12.09
CA GLN A 47 -12.62 8.43 10.90
C GLN A 47 -12.58 6.99 10.41
N ARG A 48 -12.50 6.00 11.30
CA ARG A 48 -12.53 4.57 10.91
C ARG A 48 -13.87 4.15 10.31
N GLU A 49 -14.98 4.60 10.86
CA GLU A 49 -16.31 4.32 10.33
C GLU A 49 -16.55 5.03 8.98
N ILE A 50 -16.11 6.30 8.88
CA ILE A 50 -16.21 7.09 7.65
C ILE A 50 -15.30 6.51 6.55
N SER A 51 -14.06 6.14 6.87
CA SER A 51 -13.15 5.47 5.93
C SER A 51 -13.72 4.12 5.49
N ALA A 52 -14.33 3.35 6.39
CA ALA A 52 -14.97 2.08 6.02
C ALA A 52 -16.20 2.27 5.11
N GLN A 53 -16.95 3.37 5.27
CA GLN A 53 -18.09 3.70 4.41
C GLN A 53 -17.63 4.23 3.04
N LEU A 54 -16.63 5.10 3.01
CA LEU A 54 -16.03 5.61 1.77
C LEU A 54 -15.33 4.51 0.98
N GLU A 55 -14.58 3.62 1.64
CA GLU A 55 -14.02 2.43 0.97
C GLU A 55 -15.13 1.54 0.41
N ALA A 56 -16.25 1.35 1.12
CA ALA A 56 -17.36 0.55 0.62
C ALA A 56 -18.08 1.21 -0.58
N GLU A 57 -18.22 2.53 -0.61
CA GLU A 57 -18.77 3.28 -1.75
C GLU A 57 -17.84 3.27 -2.96
N GLU A 58 -16.55 3.52 -2.75
CA GLU A 58 -15.55 3.43 -3.83
C GLU A 58 -15.46 2.00 -4.39
N LEU A 59 -15.55 0.97 -3.54
CA LEU A 59 -15.54 -0.42 -3.98
C LEU A 59 -16.81 -0.78 -4.78
N ARG A 60 -17.98 -0.27 -4.38
CA ARG A 60 -19.22 -0.41 -5.15
C ARG A 60 -19.13 0.25 -6.52
N GLN A 61 -18.59 1.47 -6.59
CA GLN A 61 -18.47 2.18 -7.85
C GLN A 61 -17.50 1.48 -8.81
N LYS A 62 -16.40 0.91 -8.29
CA LYS A 62 -15.48 0.09 -9.09
C LYS A 62 -16.12 -1.22 -9.58
N LEU A 63 -16.97 -1.85 -8.76
CA LEU A 63 -17.71 -3.06 -9.15
C LEU A 63 -18.77 -2.78 -10.24
N ASP A 64 -19.48 -1.66 -10.15
CA ASP A 64 -20.46 -1.25 -11.18
C ASP A 64 -19.79 -0.92 -12.52
N GLU A 65 -18.66 -0.21 -12.49
CA GLU A 65 -17.87 0.06 -13.70
C GLU A 65 -17.34 -1.22 -14.33
N GLN A 66 -16.88 -2.19 -13.53
CA GLN A 66 -16.48 -3.50 -14.03
C GLN A 66 -17.66 -4.26 -14.63
N GLN A 67 -18.83 -4.27 -13.98
CA GLN A 67 -20.04 -4.90 -14.52
C GLN A 67 -20.42 -4.32 -15.88
N LYS A 68 -20.44 -2.99 -16.04
CA LYS A 68 -20.71 -2.35 -17.33
C LYS A 68 -19.71 -2.78 -18.41
N LYS A 69 -18.41 -2.82 -18.09
CA LYS A 69 -17.37 -3.26 -19.04
C LYS A 69 -17.52 -4.73 -19.42
N LEU A 70 -17.92 -5.58 -18.48
CA LEU A 70 -18.22 -6.98 -18.73
C LEU A 70 -19.45 -7.12 -19.63
N ASP A 71 -20.53 -6.39 -19.35
CA ASP A 71 -21.76 -6.43 -20.15
C ASP A 71 -21.53 -5.93 -21.58
N ASP A 72 -20.77 -4.84 -21.76
CA ASP A 72 -20.31 -4.37 -23.07
C ASP A 72 -19.47 -5.42 -23.79
N SER A 73 -18.58 -6.11 -23.08
CA SER A 73 -17.73 -7.15 -23.66
C SER A 73 -18.54 -8.38 -24.06
N VAL A 74 -19.49 -8.80 -23.23
CA VAL A 74 -20.42 -9.90 -23.50
C VAL A 74 -21.32 -9.57 -24.68
N SER A 75 -21.86 -8.35 -24.74
CA SER A 75 -22.66 -7.88 -25.88
C SER A 75 -21.82 -7.86 -27.16
N ARG A 76 -20.56 -7.41 -27.11
CA ARG A 76 -19.67 -7.39 -28.27
C ARG A 76 -19.31 -8.81 -28.74
N VAL A 77 -19.10 -9.75 -27.81
CA VAL A 77 -18.92 -11.17 -28.12
C VAL A 77 -20.18 -11.73 -28.74
N LYS A 78 -21.37 -11.50 -28.16
CA LYS A 78 -22.67 -11.91 -28.71
C LYS A 78 -22.87 -11.38 -30.13
N HIS A 79 -22.61 -10.10 -30.37
CA HIS A 79 -22.70 -9.53 -31.72
C HIS A 79 -21.66 -10.12 -32.68
N GLY A 80 -20.47 -10.47 -32.20
CA GLY A 80 -19.45 -11.17 -32.98
C GLY A 80 -19.86 -12.58 -33.37
N VAL A 81 -20.40 -13.37 -32.43
CA VAL A 81 -20.90 -14.73 -32.72
C VAL A 81 -22.18 -14.71 -33.56
N GLU A 82 -23.05 -13.71 -33.39
CA GLU A 82 -24.26 -13.55 -34.21
C GLU A 82 -23.94 -13.05 -35.62
N GLY A 83 -22.87 -12.26 -35.77
CA GLY A 83 -22.29 -11.88 -37.06
C GLY A 83 -21.62 -13.05 -37.79
N LEU A 84 -21.01 -13.99 -37.05
CA LEU A 84 -20.44 -15.24 -37.58
C LEU A 84 -21.53 -16.29 -37.89
N ALA A 85 -22.67 -16.23 -37.19
CA ALA A 85 -23.81 -17.11 -37.44
C ALA A 85 -24.66 -16.69 -38.66
N LYS A 86 -24.36 -15.53 -39.28
CA LYS A 86 -25.00 -15.13 -40.54
C LYS A 86 -24.14 -15.59 -41.73
N PRO A 87 -24.64 -16.49 -42.60
CA PRO A 87 -23.86 -17.04 -43.70
C PRO A 87 -23.90 -16.06 -44.87
N GLU A 88 -22.91 -15.18 -44.97
CA GLU A 88 -22.62 -14.44 -46.20
C GLU A 88 -21.19 -14.79 -46.61
N GLY A 89 -21.10 -15.55 -47.70
CA GLY A 89 -19.85 -16.03 -48.28
C GLY A 89 -19.03 -14.92 -48.92
N GLY A 90 -17.71 -15.10 -48.92
CA GLY A 90 -16.78 -14.26 -49.65
C GLY A 90 -15.35 -14.40 -49.16
N THR A 91 -14.60 -15.28 -49.79
CA THR A 91 -13.14 -15.45 -49.66
C THR A 91 -12.37 -14.20 -50.08
N HIS A 92 -11.29 -13.84 -49.37
CA HIS A 92 -9.93 -13.75 -49.94
C HIS A 92 -8.88 -13.36 -48.87
N ASP A 93 -7.91 -14.27 -48.77
CA ASP A 93 -6.47 -14.16 -48.49
C ASP A 93 -5.86 -12.88 -47.90
N ALA A 94 -5.08 -13.05 -46.82
CA ALA A 94 -3.77 -12.43 -46.63
C ALA A 94 -2.98 -13.13 -45.50
N GLU A 95 -2.13 -14.06 -45.91
CA GLU A 95 -0.70 -14.21 -45.56
C GLU A 95 -0.21 -14.05 -44.09
N LYS A 96 0.57 -15.05 -43.66
CA LYS A 96 1.33 -15.22 -42.40
C LYS A 96 2.79 -15.56 -42.81
N PRO A 97 3.90 -15.51 -41.99
CA PRO A 97 4.30 -14.92 -40.67
C PRO A 97 5.65 -14.11 -40.82
N PRO A 98 6.62 -13.89 -39.86
CA PRO A 98 6.79 -14.41 -38.48
C PRO A 98 7.36 -13.49 -37.38
N ARG A 99 7.04 -13.77 -36.11
CA ARG A 99 7.98 -13.66 -34.98
C ARG A 99 7.77 -14.77 -33.96
N GLN A 100 8.87 -15.47 -33.68
CA GLN A 100 9.04 -16.60 -32.78
C GLN A 100 9.33 -16.12 -31.34
N GLY A 101 8.81 -16.88 -30.37
CA GLY A 101 9.14 -16.83 -28.94
C GLY A 101 8.18 -17.76 -28.17
N PRO A 102 8.66 -18.74 -27.37
CA PRO A 102 7.87 -19.94 -27.06
C PRO A 102 6.64 -19.66 -26.19
N ALA A 103 5.50 -20.17 -26.65
CA ALA A 103 4.28 -20.27 -25.86
C ALA A 103 4.47 -21.35 -24.77
N ALA A 104 5.07 -20.98 -23.65
CA ALA A 104 5.04 -21.80 -22.45
C ALA A 104 3.66 -21.67 -21.79
N SER A 105 3.02 -22.80 -21.50
CA SER A 105 1.73 -22.87 -20.80
C SER A 105 1.82 -22.18 -19.42
N PRO A 106 0.74 -21.60 -18.90
CA PRO A 106 0.73 -20.88 -17.62
C PRO A 106 1.33 -21.70 -16.47
N GLU A 107 1.11 -23.01 -16.49
CA GLU A 107 1.66 -23.96 -15.52
C GLU A 107 3.20 -24.00 -15.53
N GLN A 108 3.82 -24.05 -16.71
CA GLN A 108 5.28 -24.03 -16.83
C GLN A 108 5.90 -22.73 -16.29
N ARG A 109 5.18 -21.61 -16.36
CA ARG A 109 5.65 -20.33 -15.78
C ARG A 109 5.55 -20.32 -14.26
N LEU A 110 4.54 -20.98 -13.70
CA LEU A 110 4.36 -21.14 -12.26
C LEU A 110 5.43 -22.07 -11.69
N ASP A 111 5.74 -23.17 -12.38
CA ASP A 111 6.82 -24.08 -11.99
C ASP A 111 8.20 -23.39 -12.00
N ASP A 112 8.49 -22.60 -13.05
CA ASP A 112 9.75 -21.82 -13.16
C ASP A 112 9.87 -20.74 -12.07
N ALA A 113 8.75 -20.11 -11.71
CA ALA A 113 8.70 -19.12 -10.63
C ALA A 113 8.89 -19.76 -9.25
N LEU A 114 8.29 -20.95 -9.04
CA LEU A 114 8.41 -21.70 -7.78
C LEU A 114 9.83 -22.27 -7.60
N ALA A 115 10.47 -22.71 -8.69
CA ALA A 115 11.86 -23.15 -8.69
C ALA A 115 12.81 -22.02 -8.28
N ARG A 116 12.66 -20.82 -8.86
CA ARG A 116 13.46 -19.64 -8.47
C ARG A 116 13.25 -19.22 -7.01
N ALA A 117 12.03 -19.34 -6.49
CA ALA A 117 11.76 -19.04 -5.09
C ALA A 117 12.43 -20.04 -4.13
N ARG A 118 12.61 -21.29 -4.56
CA ARG A 118 13.29 -22.34 -3.79
C ARG A 118 14.81 -22.21 -3.83
N GLU A 119 15.38 -21.78 -4.95
CA GLU A 119 16.81 -21.48 -5.06
C GLU A 119 17.20 -20.20 -4.31
N GLY A 120 16.37 -19.14 -4.38
CA GLY A 120 16.60 -17.90 -3.62
C GLY A 120 16.51 -18.06 -2.09
N ALA A 121 15.92 -19.15 -1.60
CA ALA A 121 15.90 -19.50 -0.18
C ALA A 121 17.16 -20.25 0.28
N ALA A 122 17.99 -20.76 -0.65
CA ALA A 122 19.21 -21.50 -0.34
C ALA A 122 20.47 -20.61 -0.23
N ASP A 123 20.45 -19.38 -0.77
CA ASP A 123 21.55 -18.41 -0.66
C ASP A 123 21.44 -17.45 0.54
N ALA A 124 20.43 -17.65 1.42
CA ALA A 124 20.27 -16.85 2.64
C ALA A 124 21.07 -17.38 3.86
N ASP A 125 21.86 -18.45 3.69
CA ASP A 125 22.73 -19.03 4.73
C ASP A 125 24.24 -18.93 4.38
N ALA A 126 24.64 -17.91 3.60
CA ALA A 126 26.04 -17.52 3.47
C ALA A 126 26.25 -16.15 4.12
N ALA A 127 26.45 -16.17 5.44
CA ALA A 127 26.90 -15.02 6.20
C ALA A 127 28.14 -14.36 5.53
N PRO A 128 28.17 -13.04 5.35
CA PRO A 128 29.44 -12.35 5.12
C PRO A 128 30.23 -12.45 6.42
N GLN A 129 31.19 -13.37 6.46
CA GLN A 129 32.19 -13.41 7.54
C GLN A 129 32.93 -12.07 7.56
N PRO A 130 33.03 -11.38 8.72
CA PRO A 130 33.91 -10.23 8.84
C PRO A 130 35.35 -10.74 8.79
N SER A 131 35.99 -10.58 7.64
CA SER A 131 37.43 -10.77 7.50
C SER A 131 38.14 -9.72 8.36
N SER A 132 38.59 -10.18 9.53
CA SER A 132 39.66 -9.57 10.29
C SER A 132 40.93 -9.56 9.42
N VAL A 133 41.28 -8.39 8.90
CA VAL A 133 42.63 -8.11 8.39
C VAL A 133 43.13 -6.88 9.11
N ASP A 134 43.83 -7.16 10.20
CA ASP A 134 45.18 -6.69 10.47
C ASP A 134 45.56 -5.34 9.83
N LYS A 135 45.66 -4.31 10.67
CA LYS A 135 46.40 -3.10 10.33
C LYS A 135 47.38 -2.83 11.46
N ASP A 136 48.38 -3.70 11.55
CA ASP A 136 49.58 -3.43 12.30
C ASP A 136 50.30 -2.21 11.72
N ALA A 137 50.90 -1.46 12.63
CA ALA A 137 51.49 -0.15 12.42
C ALA A 137 52.85 -0.27 11.71
N PRO A 138 53.31 0.77 10.97
CA PRO A 138 54.69 0.82 10.54
C PRO A 138 55.52 1.46 11.65
N GLN A 139 56.45 0.73 12.28
CA GLN A 139 57.63 1.32 12.91
C GLN A 139 58.87 0.42 12.83
N ARG A 140 59.87 0.97 12.11
CA ARG A 140 61.31 0.66 12.05
C ARG A 140 61.80 -0.56 11.28
#